data_AF-G7Z8C7-F1
#
_entry.id   AF-G7Z8C7-F1
#
_cell.length_a   1.000
_cell.length_b   1.000
_cell.length_c   1.000
_cell.angle_alpha   90.00
_cell.angle_beta   90.00
_cell.angle_gamma   90.00
#
_symmetry.space_group_name_H-M   'P 1'
#
loop_
_entity.id
_entity.type
_entity.pdbx_description
1 polymer ?
#
loop_
_entity_poly.entity_id
_entity_poly.type
_entity_poly.pdbx_seq_one_letter_code
_entity_poly.pdbx_strand_id
1 'polypeptide(L)'
;MPRRTSLAAAARLLTVAVSDQRDTDPLIALWQDWRETFASSQRLCQEAQRLERELAERIGFPRVEVPLEDPEHPPVVATAARQIDRLLGTAPAARSLRRRLKRDLAAAQARWDAEAAAVGLSSAIEREAAADRRAGEILKSASRTPARSIPGVIAKLAIAAEWGELEPGADGYPWDFIRGALADLTALTARET
;
A
#
# COMPACT_ATOMS: atom_id res chain seq x y z
N MET A 1 8.38 -21.49 5.38
CA MET A 1 9.55 -21.70 4.50
C MET A 1 9.24 -22.06 3.04
N PRO A 2 8.16 -22.77 2.64
CA PRO A 2 7.97 -23.14 1.22
C PRO A 2 7.62 -21.97 0.28
N ARG A 3 6.96 -20.91 0.79
CA ARG A 3 6.50 -19.73 0.01
C ARG A 3 7.64 -18.97 -0.68
N ARG A 4 8.76 -18.75 0.01
CA ARG A 4 9.92 -18.01 -0.51
C ARG A 4 10.70 -18.78 -1.57
N THR A 5 10.68 -20.11 -1.50
CA THR A 5 11.46 -20.97 -2.39
C THR A 5 10.85 -21.05 -3.79
N SER A 6 9.52 -21.09 -3.91
CA SER A 6 8.83 -21.13 -5.21
C SER A 6 8.98 -19.82 -5.99
N LEU A 7 8.84 -18.67 -5.34
CA LEU A 7 9.07 -17.35 -5.96
C LEU A 7 10.51 -17.19 -6.45
N ALA A 8 11.50 -17.63 -5.67
CA ALA A 8 12.90 -17.58 -6.08
C ALA A 8 13.19 -18.50 -7.28
N ALA A 9 12.60 -19.68 -7.34
CA ALA A 9 12.72 -20.59 -8.47
C ALA A 9 12.03 -20.04 -9.73
N ALA A 10 10.82 -19.49 -9.58
CA ALA A 10 10.11 -18.82 -10.67
C ALA A 10 10.90 -17.64 -11.22
N ALA A 11 11.48 -16.80 -10.34
CA ALA A 11 12.31 -15.68 -10.76
C ALA A 11 13.53 -16.11 -11.58
N ARG A 12 14.18 -17.22 -11.21
CA ARG A 12 15.30 -17.78 -11.99
C ARG A 12 14.86 -18.23 -13.38
N LEU A 13 13.77 -19.00 -13.47
CA LEU A 13 13.23 -19.45 -14.76
C LEU A 13 12.84 -18.29 -15.66
N LEU A 14 12.20 -17.26 -15.09
CA LEU A 14 11.81 -16.06 -15.83
C LEU A 14 13.02 -15.25 -16.29
N THR A 15 14.09 -15.18 -15.49
CA THR A 15 15.34 -14.50 -15.88
C THR A 15 16.02 -15.22 -17.05
N VAL A 16 15.98 -16.55 -17.07
CA VAL A 16 16.47 -17.36 -18.21
C VAL A 16 15.60 -17.11 -19.45
N ALA A 17 14.27 -17.13 -19.30
CA ALA A 17 13.34 -16.87 -20.40
C ALA A 17 13.50 -15.48 -21.03
N VAL A 18 13.78 -14.46 -20.21
CA VAL A 18 14.13 -13.11 -20.68
C VAL A 18 15.38 -13.12 -21.57
N SER A 19 16.36 -13.96 -21.24
CA SER A 19 17.66 -14.00 -21.91
C SER A 19 17.63 -14.79 -23.22
N ASP A 20 16.69 -15.72 -23.38
CA ASP A 20 16.64 -16.63 -24.53
C ASP A 20 15.93 -16.05 -25.78
N GLN A 21 15.29 -14.86 -25.68
CA GLN A 21 14.53 -14.16 -26.76
C GLN A 21 13.50 -15.01 -27.55
N ARG A 22 13.37 -16.30 -27.26
CA ARG A 22 12.40 -17.21 -27.86
C ARG A 22 11.15 -17.15 -27.01
N ASP A 23 10.20 -16.40 -27.55
CA ASP A 23 8.81 -16.21 -27.11
C ASP A 23 8.58 -14.94 -26.27
N THR A 24 8.23 -13.86 -26.97
CA THR A 24 7.81 -12.55 -26.42
C THR A 24 6.45 -12.66 -25.73
N ASP A 25 6.36 -13.44 -24.65
CA ASP A 25 5.18 -13.42 -23.80
C ASP A 25 5.13 -12.07 -23.06
N PRO A 26 4.11 -11.23 -23.30
CA PRO A 26 4.01 -9.91 -22.67
C PRO A 26 3.95 -9.98 -21.13
N LEU A 27 3.60 -11.12 -20.54
CA LEU A 27 3.60 -11.30 -19.08
C LEU A 27 5.01 -11.33 -18.49
N ILE A 28 6.03 -11.72 -19.26
CA ILE A 28 7.43 -11.70 -18.81
C ILE A 28 7.87 -10.25 -18.61
N ALA A 29 7.59 -9.37 -19.57
CA ALA A 29 7.86 -7.93 -19.46
C ALA A 29 7.07 -7.29 -18.31
N LEU A 30 5.77 -7.62 -18.18
CA LEU A 30 4.96 -7.14 -17.05
C LEU A 30 5.49 -7.63 -15.70
N TRP A 31 6.06 -8.82 -15.62
CA TRP A 31 6.68 -9.32 -14.39
C TRP A 31 7.98 -8.58 -14.06
N GLN A 32 8.80 -8.22 -15.05
CA GLN A 32 9.98 -7.37 -14.81
C GLN A 32 9.57 -5.98 -14.30
N ASP A 33 8.63 -5.33 -15.00
CA ASP A 33 8.07 -4.04 -14.58
C ASP A 33 7.48 -4.12 -13.16
N TRP A 34 6.77 -5.22 -12.86
CA TRP A 34 6.22 -5.48 -11.53
C TRP A 34 7.31 -5.52 -10.47
N ARG A 35 8.36 -6.32 -10.68
CA ARG A 35 9.46 -6.50 -9.72
C ARG A 35 10.12 -5.16 -9.34
N GLU A 36 10.36 -4.30 -10.32
CA GLU A 36 10.97 -2.98 -10.12
C GLU A 36 10.01 -2.00 -9.44
N THR A 37 8.76 -1.95 -9.93
CA THR A 37 7.74 -1.03 -9.41
C THR A 37 7.36 -1.40 -7.99
N PHE A 38 7.16 -2.68 -7.71
CA PHE A 38 6.74 -3.20 -6.41
C PHE A 38 7.82 -3.00 -5.35
N ALA A 39 9.09 -3.26 -5.68
CA ALA A 39 10.20 -2.96 -4.78
C ALA A 39 10.35 -1.45 -4.51
N SER A 40 10.02 -0.61 -5.49
CA SER A 40 10.05 0.85 -5.32
C SER A 40 8.88 1.37 -4.50
N SER A 41 7.66 0.87 -4.72
CA SER A 41 6.48 1.17 -3.89
C SER A 41 6.74 0.85 -2.42
N GLN A 42 7.27 -0.34 -2.10
CA GLN A 42 7.59 -0.71 -0.71
C GLN A 42 8.60 0.24 -0.05
N ARG A 43 9.67 0.62 -0.77
CA ARG A 43 10.67 1.57 -0.25
C ARG A 43 10.09 2.96 -0.01
N LEU A 44 9.25 3.45 -0.93
CA LEU A 44 8.61 4.76 -0.82
C LEU A 44 7.60 4.79 0.33
N CYS A 45 6.83 3.72 0.52
CA CYS A 45 5.94 3.55 1.65
C CYS A 45 6.69 3.60 2.98
N GLN A 46 7.80 2.87 3.09
CA GLN A 46 8.66 2.92 4.29
C GLN A 46 9.25 4.32 4.54
N GLU A 47 9.64 5.03 3.48
CA GLU A 47 10.14 6.40 3.57
C GLU A 47 9.06 7.36 4.09
N ALA A 48 7.85 7.31 3.53
CA ALA A 48 6.73 8.14 3.95
C ALA A 48 6.33 7.86 5.42
N GLN A 49 6.20 6.58 5.80
CA GLN A 49 5.90 6.19 7.18
C GLN A 49 6.96 6.63 8.19
N ARG A 50 8.23 6.61 7.81
CA ARG A 50 9.32 7.11 8.65
C ARG A 50 9.16 8.62 8.88
N LEU A 51 8.99 9.38 7.81
CA LEU A 51 8.82 10.84 7.88
C LEU A 51 7.56 11.23 8.66
N GLU A 52 6.46 10.50 8.48
CA GLU A 52 5.22 10.72 9.23
C GLU A 52 5.41 10.48 10.73
N ARG A 53 6.11 9.40 11.10
CA ARG A 53 6.43 9.08 12.49
C ARG A 53 7.30 10.16 13.13
N GLU A 54 8.38 10.56 12.46
CA GLU A 54 9.27 11.62 12.95
C GLU A 54 8.52 12.94 13.13
N LEU A 55 7.60 13.27 12.21
CA LEU A 55 6.76 14.46 12.33
C LEU A 55 5.77 14.35 13.50
N ALA A 56 5.12 13.20 13.65
CA ALA A 56 4.22 12.92 14.76
C ALA A 56 4.92 13.01 16.12
N GLU A 57 6.13 12.48 16.23
CA GLU A 57 6.96 12.58 17.44
C GLU A 57 7.36 14.03 17.75
N ARG A 58 7.62 14.84 16.71
CA ARG A 58 8.08 16.22 16.85
C ARG A 58 6.97 17.21 17.21
N ILE A 59 5.81 17.14 16.56
CA ILE A 59 4.74 18.14 16.70
C ILE A 59 3.38 17.57 17.09
N GLY A 60 3.24 16.24 17.15
CA GLY A 60 1.96 15.56 17.35
C GLY A 60 1.05 15.63 16.13
N PHE A 61 0.08 14.72 16.05
CA PHE A 61 -0.94 14.76 15.01
C PHE A 61 -1.92 15.93 15.20
N PRO A 62 -2.47 16.51 14.11
CA PRO A 62 -3.54 17.51 14.18
C PRO A 62 -4.74 17.00 14.97
N ARG A 63 -5.00 17.63 16.12
CA ARG A 63 -6.10 17.24 17.00
C ARG A 63 -6.53 18.38 17.90
N VAL A 64 -7.77 18.29 18.39
CA VAL A 64 -8.30 19.15 19.46
C VAL A 64 -9.03 18.30 20.49
N GLU A 65 -9.01 18.75 21.74
CA GLU A 65 -9.78 18.13 22.81
C GLU A 65 -11.17 18.78 22.88
N VAL A 66 -12.20 17.95 22.81
CA VAL A 66 -13.59 18.37 22.90
C VAL A 66 -14.08 18.09 24.32
N PRO A 67 -14.40 19.12 25.11
CA PRO A 67 -14.95 18.91 26.44
C PRO A 67 -16.32 18.27 26.33
N LEU A 68 -16.57 17.24 27.14
CA LEU A 68 -17.90 16.67 27.33
C LEU A 68 -18.62 17.42 28.46
N GLU A 69 -19.95 17.47 28.39
CA GLU A 69 -20.77 18.13 29.43
C GLU A 69 -20.77 17.34 30.75
N ASP A 70 -20.40 16.06 30.71
CA ASP A 70 -20.28 15.20 31.87
C ASP A 70 -18.89 15.33 32.52
N PRO A 71 -18.79 15.85 33.77
CA PRO A 71 -17.53 16.01 34.48
C PRO A 71 -16.84 14.70 34.87
N GLU A 72 -17.52 13.55 34.80
CA GLU A 72 -16.90 12.23 35.04
C GLU A 72 -16.17 11.67 33.81
N HIS A 73 -16.41 12.24 32.62
CA HIS A 73 -15.79 11.76 31.38
C HIS A 73 -14.68 12.71 30.90
N PRO A 74 -13.47 12.17 30.61
CA PRO A 74 -12.39 13.00 30.09
C PRO A 74 -12.74 13.58 28.70
N PRO A 75 -12.11 14.70 28.30
CA PRO A 75 -12.28 15.26 26.96
C PRO A 75 -12.01 14.24 25.86
N VAL A 76 -12.81 14.30 24.80
CA VAL A 76 -12.65 13.40 23.64
C VAL A 76 -11.79 14.08 22.59
N VAL A 77 -10.80 13.36 22.07
CA VAL A 77 -9.95 13.86 20.98
C VAL A 77 -10.73 13.83 19.65
N ALA A 78 -10.75 14.96 18.96
CA ALA A 78 -11.26 15.08 17.60
C ALA A 78 -10.12 15.42 16.63
N THR A 79 -10.05 14.68 15.53
CA THR A 79 -9.09 14.89 14.42
C THR A 79 -9.79 15.39 13.14
N ALA A 80 -11.12 15.49 13.16
CA ALA A 80 -11.91 16.01 12.03
C ALA A 80 -13.05 16.91 12.49
N ALA A 81 -13.36 17.95 11.71
CA ALA A 81 -14.46 18.89 12.00
C ALA A 81 -15.82 18.20 12.18
N ARG A 82 -16.08 17.12 11.43
CA ARG A 82 -17.29 16.29 11.56
C ARG A 82 -17.38 15.51 12.87
N GLN A 83 -16.26 15.23 13.55
CA GLN A 83 -16.28 14.63 14.89
C GLN A 83 -16.68 15.68 15.92
N ILE A 84 -16.17 16.91 15.79
CA ILE A 84 -16.55 18.04 16.64
C ILE A 84 -18.07 18.29 16.54
N ASP A 85 -18.65 18.27 15.33
CA ASP A 85 -20.09 18.42 15.15
C ASP A 85 -20.91 17.27 15.75
N ARG A 86 -20.40 16.04 15.67
CA ARG A 86 -21.06 14.87 16.27
C ARG A 86 -21.03 14.92 17.80
N LEU A 87 -19.90 15.31 18.39
CA LEU A 87 -19.72 15.36 19.83
C LEU A 87 -20.50 16.51 20.48
N LEU A 88 -20.57 17.66 19.82
CA LEU A 88 -21.21 18.86 20.37
C LEU A 88 -22.63 19.12 19.84
N GLY A 89 -23.11 18.25 18.94
CA GLY A 89 -24.41 18.37 18.30
C GLY A 89 -24.62 19.67 17.52
N THR A 90 -25.88 20.04 17.26
CA THR A 90 -26.25 21.26 16.50
C THR A 90 -26.83 22.38 17.34
N ALA A 91 -26.94 22.19 18.66
CA ALA A 91 -27.51 23.16 19.58
C ALA A 91 -26.87 24.56 19.45
N PRO A 92 -27.67 25.66 19.53
CA PRO A 92 -27.15 27.02 19.49
C PRO A 92 -26.13 27.32 20.58
N ALA A 93 -26.30 26.74 21.78
CA ALA A 93 -25.40 26.92 22.92
C ALA A 93 -23.96 26.48 22.62
N ALA A 94 -23.78 25.35 21.93
CA ALA A 94 -22.47 24.81 21.57
C ALA A 94 -21.84 25.46 20.31
N ARG A 95 -22.52 26.43 19.66
CA ARG A 95 -22.07 27.00 18.38
C ARG A 95 -20.71 27.70 18.47
N SER A 96 -20.50 28.50 19.52
CA SER A 96 -19.24 29.23 19.72
C SER A 96 -18.07 28.28 19.96
N LEU A 97 -18.27 27.27 20.81
CA LEU A 97 -17.30 26.21 21.09
C LEU A 97 -16.94 25.43 19.83
N ARG A 98 -17.94 24.95 19.07
CA ARG A 98 -17.69 24.26 17.78
C ARG A 98 -16.87 25.10 16.81
N ARG A 99 -17.22 26.38 16.65
CA ARG A 99 -16.47 27.28 15.76
C ARG A 99 -15.03 27.45 16.21
N ARG A 100 -14.79 27.58 17.52
CA ARG A 100 -13.44 27.68 18.09
C ARG A 100 -12.64 26.41 17.83
N LEU A 101 -13.15 25.25 18.25
CA LEU A 101 -12.45 23.97 18.07
C LEU A 101 -12.17 23.64 16.60
N LYS A 102 -13.08 24.00 15.68
CA LYS A 102 -12.82 23.85 14.23
C LYS A 102 -11.70 24.76 13.73
N ARG A 103 -11.60 26.00 14.22
CA ARG A 103 -10.48 26.89 13.89
C ARG A 103 -9.17 26.36 14.47
N ASP A 104 -9.18 25.92 15.72
CA ASP A 104 -7.99 25.38 16.39
C ASP A 104 -7.51 24.11 15.67
N LEU A 105 -8.42 23.22 15.28
CA LEU A 105 -8.10 22.04 14.47
C LEU A 105 -7.54 22.42 13.09
N ALA A 106 -8.12 23.43 12.43
CA ALA A 106 -7.62 23.92 11.15
C ALA A 106 -6.22 24.53 11.27
N ALA A 107 -5.93 25.24 12.37
CA ALA A 107 -4.60 25.78 12.65
C ALA A 107 -3.58 24.66 12.93
N ALA A 108 -3.97 23.63 13.69
CA ALA A 108 -3.13 22.46 13.92
C ALA A 108 -2.84 21.71 12.61
N GLN A 109 -3.85 21.56 11.74
CA GLN A 109 -3.70 20.97 10.41
C GLN A 109 -2.76 21.80 9.54
N ALA A 110 -2.94 23.12 9.48
CA ALA A 110 -2.07 23.99 8.69
C ALA A 110 -0.60 23.95 9.15
N ARG A 111 -0.36 23.87 10.47
CA ARG A 111 0.98 23.66 11.02
C ARG A 111 1.56 22.32 10.58
N TRP A 112 0.78 21.25 10.68
CA TRP A 112 1.21 19.93 10.23
C TRP A 112 1.54 19.90 8.75
N ASP A 113 0.68 20.46 7.90
CA ASP A 113 0.87 20.49 6.45
C ASP A 113 2.12 21.29 6.06
N ALA A 114 2.36 22.44 6.71
CA ALA A 114 3.55 23.24 6.49
C ALA A 114 4.83 22.48 6.88
N GLU A 115 4.82 21.81 8.02
CA GLU A 115 5.96 21.02 8.50
C GLU A 115 6.16 19.74 7.68
N ALA A 116 5.08 19.09 7.24
CA ALA A 116 5.10 17.95 6.34
C ALA A 116 5.72 18.33 4.99
N ALA A 117 5.37 19.49 4.44
CA ALA A 117 5.99 20.02 3.24
C ALA A 117 7.48 20.32 3.47
N ALA A 118 7.83 20.95 4.59
CA ALA A 118 9.21 21.32 4.93
C ALA A 118 10.14 20.10 5.09
N VAL A 119 9.66 19.00 5.66
CA VAL A 119 10.44 17.75 5.80
C VAL A 119 10.31 16.81 4.59
N GLY A 120 9.58 17.22 3.55
CA GLY A 120 9.39 16.44 2.33
C GLY A 120 8.39 15.28 2.43
N LEU A 121 7.64 15.17 3.53
CA LEU A 121 6.61 14.13 3.72
C LEU A 121 5.52 14.23 2.63
N SER A 122 5.06 15.43 2.30
CA SER A 122 4.03 15.60 1.26
C SER A 122 4.48 15.03 -0.10
N SER A 123 5.73 15.30 -0.49
CA SER A 123 6.31 14.74 -1.72
C SER A 123 6.54 13.23 -1.62
N ALA A 124 6.92 12.72 -0.45
CA ALA A 124 7.06 11.27 -0.23
C ALA A 124 5.72 10.53 -0.41
N ILE A 125 4.63 11.05 0.14
CA ILE A 125 3.27 10.50 -0.03
C ILE A 125 2.83 10.54 -1.50
N GLU A 126 3.13 11.62 -2.22
CA GLU A 126 2.82 11.69 -3.66
C GLU A 126 3.59 10.66 -4.49
N ARG A 127 4.88 10.45 -4.19
CA ARG A 127 5.71 9.42 -4.83
C ARG A 127 5.23 8.02 -4.51
N GLU A 128 4.91 7.73 -3.25
CA GLU A 128 4.30 6.48 -2.81
C GLU A 128 3.00 6.22 -3.59
N ALA A 129 2.07 7.18 -3.58
CA ALA A 129 0.79 7.05 -4.28
C ALA A 129 0.96 6.86 -5.79
N ALA A 130 1.98 7.46 -6.41
CA ALA A 130 2.30 7.26 -7.82
C ALA A 130 2.83 5.84 -8.09
N ALA A 131 3.72 5.33 -7.24
CA ALA A 131 4.24 3.97 -7.34
C ALA A 131 3.14 2.92 -7.12
N ASP A 132 2.23 3.15 -6.17
CA ASP A 132 1.09 2.26 -5.91
C ASP A 132 0.10 2.24 -7.08
N ARG A 133 -0.19 3.41 -7.67
CA ARG A 133 -1.00 3.48 -8.90
C ARG A 133 -0.35 2.67 -10.03
N ARG A 134 0.97 2.82 -10.22
CA ARG A 134 1.70 2.08 -11.25
C ARG A 134 1.69 0.57 -10.99
N ALA A 135 1.88 0.13 -9.74
CA ALA A 135 1.78 -1.27 -9.35
C ALA A 135 0.37 -1.83 -9.65
N GLY A 136 -0.67 -1.07 -9.32
CA GLY A 136 -2.07 -1.41 -9.61
C GLY A 136 -2.37 -1.52 -11.11
N GLU A 137 -1.79 -0.66 -11.94
CA GLU A 137 -1.89 -0.75 -13.41
C GLU A 137 -1.26 -2.04 -13.94
N ILE A 138 -0.07 -2.40 -13.43
CA ILE A 138 0.62 -3.64 -13.82
C ILE A 138 -0.20 -4.86 -13.42
N LEU A 139 -0.73 -4.91 -12.19
CA LEU A 139 -1.61 -5.99 -11.72
C LEU A 139 -2.87 -6.13 -12.61
N LYS A 140 -3.51 -5.00 -12.91
CA LYS A 140 -4.69 -4.96 -13.79
C LYS A 140 -4.34 -5.43 -15.20
N SER A 141 -3.19 -5.05 -15.73
CA SER A 141 -2.72 -5.52 -17.04
C SER A 141 -2.44 -7.02 -17.01
N ALA A 142 -1.59 -7.49 -16.10
CA ALA A 142 -1.19 -8.89 -15.98
C ALA A 142 -2.37 -9.85 -15.78
N SER A 143 -3.37 -9.46 -14.99
CA SER A 143 -4.59 -10.26 -14.78
C SER A 143 -5.42 -10.45 -16.05
N ARG A 144 -5.39 -9.48 -16.98
CA ARG A 144 -6.18 -9.49 -18.23
C ARG A 144 -5.41 -10.00 -19.44
N THR A 145 -4.09 -9.91 -19.42
CA THR A 145 -3.23 -10.38 -20.51
C THR A 145 -3.21 -11.91 -20.54
N PRO A 146 -3.66 -12.57 -21.63
CA PRO A 146 -3.53 -14.01 -21.76
C PRO A 146 -2.07 -14.43 -21.83
N ALA A 147 -1.72 -15.54 -21.16
CA ALA A 147 -0.40 -16.13 -21.32
C ALA A 147 -0.33 -16.85 -22.66
N ARG A 148 0.81 -16.75 -23.33
CA ARG A 148 1.14 -17.38 -24.61
C ARG A 148 2.17 -18.49 -24.45
N SER A 149 2.83 -18.56 -23.30
CA SER A 149 3.81 -19.59 -22.96
C SER A 149 3.70 -20.04 -21.49
N ILE A 150 4.32 -21.17 -21.15
CA ILE A 150 4.43 -21.65 -19.76
C ILE A 150 5.19 -20.61 -18.90
N PRO A 151 6.34 -20.05 -19.33
CA PRO A 151 6.95 -18.91 -18.63
C PRO A 151 6.00 -17.73 -18.40
N GLY A 152 5.12 -17.40 -19.35
CA GLY A 152 4.09 -16.37 -19.14
C GLY A 152 3.07 -16.72 -18.05
N VAL A 153 2.64 -17.98 -17.97
CA VAL A 153 1.77 -18.45 -16.86
C VAL A 153 2.50 -18.33 -15.52
N ILE A 154 3.76 -18.74 -15.46
CA ILE A 154 4.62 -18.61 -14.28
C ILE A 154 4.76 -17.13 -13.89
N ALA A 155 5.00 -16.23 -14.85
CA ALA A 155 5.11 -14.78 -14.63
C ALA A 155 3.84 -14.20 -14.00
N LYS A 156 2.67 -14.55 -14.55
CA LYS A 156 1.38 -14.10 -14.03
C LYS A 156 1.12 -14.57 -12.60
N LEU A 157 1.38 -15.85 -12.33
CA LEU A 157 1.21 -16.42 -11.01
C LEU A 157 2.23 -15.85 -10.01
N ALA A 158 3.45 -15.54 -10.44
CA ALA A 158 4.46 -14.87 -9.62
C ALA A 158 4.01 -13.46 -9.22
N ILE A 159 3.49 -12.66 -10.16
CA ILE A 159 2.89 -11.33 -9.87
C ILE A 159 1.78 -11.46 -8.83
N ALA A 160 0.83 -12.38 -9.05
CA ALA A 160 -0.29 -12.58 -8.13
C ALA A 160 0.18 -13.06 -6.74
N ALA A 161 1.14 -13.98 -6.70
CA ALA A 161 1.68 -14.50 -5.44
C ALA A 161 2.42 -13.41 -4.64
N GLU A 162 3.25 -12.59 -5.28
CA GLU A 162 3.94 -11.48 -4.62
C GLU A 162 2.98 -10.40 -4.12
N TRP A 163 1.96 -10.04 -4.91
CA TRP A 163 0.92 -9.11 -4.46
C TRP A 163 0.15 -9.65 -3.26
N GLY A 164 -0.22 -10.95 -3.32
CA GLY A 164 -0.90 -11.63 -2.22
C GLY A 164 -0.11 -11.61 -0.91
N GLU A 165 1.23 -11.53 -0.91
CA GLU A 165 1.99 -11.44 0.35
C GLU A 165 1.75 -10.16 1.14
N LEU A 166 1.24 -9.09 0.51
CA LEU A 166 0.96 -7.82 1.19
C LEU A 166 -0.49 -7.67 1.66
N GLU A 167 -1.42 -8.46 1.11
CA GLU A 167 -2.84 -8.31 1.43
C GLU A 167 -3.13 -8.85 2.84
N PRO A 168 -3.74 -8.04 3.73
CA PRO A 168 -4.20 -8.51 5.02
C PRO A 168 -5.15 -9.70 4.85
N GLY A 169 -4.81 -10.85 5.43
CA GLY A 169 -5.63 -12.06 5.33
C GLY A 169 -5.36 -12.92 4.08
N ALA A 170 -4.22 -12.75 3.41
CA ALA A 170 -3.82 -13.60 2.29
C ALA A 170 -3.30 -15.01 2.67
N ASP A 171 -3.66 -15.47 3.86
CA ASP A 171 -3.49 -16.85 4.29
C ASP A 171 -4.74 -17.66 3.90
N GLY A 172 -4.53 -18.85 3.33
CA GLY A 172 -5.63 -19.70 2.88
C GLY A 172 -6.02 -19.48 1.43
N TYR A 173 -7.27 -19.85 1.12
CA TYR A 173 -7.82 -19.78 -0.23
C TYR A 173 -8.22 -18.34 -0.61
N PRO A 174 -8.01 -17.90 -1.87
CA PRO A 174 -7.49 -18.64 -3.02
C PRO A 174 -5.95 -18.67 -3.14
N TRP A 175 -5.24 -17.94 -2.28
CA TRP A 175 -3.80 -17.72 -2.40
C TRP A 175 -2.95 -18.99 -2.32
N ASP A 176 -3.40 -19.97 -1.53
CA ASP A 176 -2.72 -21.27 -1.45
C ASP A 176 -2.77 -22.03 -2.78
N PHE A 177 -3.87 -21.95 -3.54
CA PHE A 177 -3.95 -22.53 -4.87
C PHE A 177 -3.03 -21.82 -5.87
N ILE A 178 -2.97 -20.48 -5.82
CA ILE A 178 -2.11 -19.68 -6.71
C ILE A 178 -0.63 -20.03 -6.46
N ARG A 179 -0.22 -20.09 -5.19
CA ARG A 179 1.15 -20.45 -4.80
C ARG A 179 1.48 -21.90 -5.12
N GLY A 180 0.52 -22.81 -4.93
CA GLY A 180 0.65 -24.22 -5.31
C GLY A 180 0.88 -24.39 -6.82
N ALA A 181 -0.01 -23.80 -7.64
CA ALA A 181 0.12 -23.86 -9.09
C ALA A 181 1.44 -23.26 -9.59
N LEU A 182 1.90 -22.16 -9.00
CA LEU A 182 3.21 -21.58 -9.31
C LEU A 182 4.36 -22.57 -9.02
N ALA A 183 4.33 -23.22 -7.85
CA ALA A 183 5.34 -24.18 -7.44
C ALA A 183 5.35 -25.41 -8.38
N ASP A 184 4.18 -25.95 -8.69
CA ASP A 184 4.03 -27.12 -9.57
C ASP A 184 4.54 -26.83 -10.99
N LEU A 185 4.13 -25.71 -11.58
CA LEU A 185 4.58 -25.31 -12.92
C LEU A 185 6.09 -25.08 -12.97
N THR A 186 6.64 -24.39 -11.96
CA THR A 186 8.09 -24.18 -11.86
C THR A 186 8.85 -25.52 -11.77
N ALA A 187 8.35 -26.47 -10.97
CA ALA A 187 8.98 -27.76 -10.80
C ALA A 187 8.91 -28.62 -12.08
N LEU A 188 7.79 -28.56 -12.82
CA LEU A 188 7.63 -29.28 -14.07
C LEU A 188 8.53 -28.73 -15.17
N THR A 189 8.57 -27.40 -15.35
CA THR A 189 9.43 -26.76 -16.36
C THR A 189 10.91 -27.03 -16.11
N ALA A 190 11.35 -27.02 -14.85
CA ALA A 190 12.74 -27.32 -14.49
C ALA A 190 13.16 -28.79 -14.75
N ARG A 191 12.21 -29.71 -14.96
CA ARG A 191 12.48 -31.12 -15.29
C ARG A 191 12.56 -31.37 -16.80
N GLU A 192 12.07 -30.44 -17.59
CA GLU A 192 12.02 -30.53 -19.06
C GLU A 192 13.21 -29.85 -19.75
N THR A 193 13.89 -28.93 -19.04
CA THR A 193 15.18 -28.31 -19.41
C THR A 193 16.37 -29.13 -18.91
#